data_AF-A0A955TXM1-F1
#
_entry.id   AF-A0A955TXM1-F1
#
_cell.length_a   1.000
_cell.length_b   1.000
_cell.length_c   1.000
_cell.angle_alpha   90.00
_cell.angle_beta   90.00
_cell.angle_gamma   90.00
#
_symmetry.space_group_name_H-M   'P 1'
#
loop_
_entity.id
_entity.type
_entity.pdbx_description
1 polymer ?
#
loop_
_entity_poly.entity_id
_entity_poly.type
_entity_poly.pdbx_seq_one_letter_code
_entity_poly.pdbx_strand_id
1 'polypeptide(L)'
;MTTPQLVERGEELLFGKKRRPDGHGHSGKAQCPVCHAFQPGQPTKRAPSLWGITARKRTKQTAIEYLAESHVCPSCYVVAGWALPGSHGCESSMPRVHLPPINLTMEELIAIDTWIYVHDGSPPPSPQTIRDSYHNILSQEEWIYVTRETQPLDKSTSVKQLFLRHACAGCHRIPGLERPAGTLGPPLDMIRNTFERLKEHGYQGHASSLTAYITESILSHDKYIAPDHALYAEHTLPSSFYDDRITQEDLQRMVKYLAHADPTPERSTHKRAEAGNCHLTEDR
;
A
#
# COMPACT_ATOMS: atom_id res chain seq x y z
N MET A 1 -6.24 14.16 -22.95
CA MET A 1 -7.51 13.63 -22.44
C MET A 1 -8.34 14.78 -21.89
N THR A 2 -9.66 14.72 -22.02
CA THR A 2 -10.59 15.67 -21.37
C THR A 2 -10.75 15.32 -19.87
N THR A 3 -11.30 16.23 -19.06
CA THR A 3 -11.56 15.95 -17.64
C THR A 3 -12.41 14.69 -17.43
N PRO A 4 -13.54 14.46 -18.14
CA PRO A 4 -14.29 13.21 -18.00
C PRO A 4 -13.47 11.95 -18.31
N GLN A 5 -12.62 11.99 -19.34
CA GLN A 5 -11.73 10.87 -19.68
C GLN A 5 -10.69 10.60 -18.59
N LEU A 6 -10.16 11.65 -17.97
CA LEU A 6 -9.22 11.53 -16.85
C LEU A 6 -9.89 10.98 -15.59
N VAL A 7 -11.13 11.40 -15.30
CA VAL A 7 -11.93 10.86 -14.19
C VAL A 7 -12.18 9.37 -14.40
N GLU A 8 -12.66 8.96 -15.57
CA GLU A 8 -12.88 7.54 -15.89
C GLU A 8 -11.60 6.72 -15.74
N ARG A 9 -10.48 7.25 -16.27
CA ARG A 9 -9.16 6.60 -16.15
C ARG A 9 -8.70 6.51 -14.69
N GLY A 10 -8.90 7.56 -13.89
CA GLY A 10 -8.56 7.60 -12.47
C GLY A 10 -9.37 6.58 -11.66
N GLU A 11 -10.68 6.47 -11.92
CA GLU A 11 -11.54 5.48 -11.28
C GLU A 11 -11.07 4.05 -11.60
N GLU A 12 -10.76 3.77 -12.87
CA GLU A 12 -10.22 2.46 -13.29
C GLU A 12 -8.87 2.15 -12.62
N LEU A 13 -7.99 3.14 -12.49
CA LEU A 13 -6.69 2.98 -11.82
C LEU A 13 -6.84 2.68 -10.33
N LEU A 14 -7.84 3.27 -9.67
CA LEU A 14 -8.09 3.09 -8.24
C LEU A 14 -8.84 1.78 -7.97
N PHE A 15 -9.93 1.50 -8.68
CA PHE A 15 -10.89 0.44 -8.37
C PHE A 15 -10.96 -0.67 -9.45
N GLY A 16 -10.14 -0.60 -10.49
CA GLY A 16 -10.18 -1.54 -11.60
C GLY A 16 -11.43 -1.41 -12.48
N LYS A 17 -11.54 -2.26 -13.50
CA LYS A 17 -12.65 -2.25 -14.47
C LYS A 17 -13.98 -2.79 -13.94
N LYS A 18 -14.00 -3.42 -12.77
CA LYS A 18 -15.18 -4.08 -12.17
C LYS A 18 -15.37 -3.61 -10.73
N ARG A 19 -16.00 -2.44 -10.56
CA ARG A 19 -16.40 -1.93 -9.25
C ARG A 19 -17.35 -2.91 -8.57
N ARG A 20 -17.00 -3.44 -7.39
CA ARG A 20 -17.96 -4.21 -6.57
C ARG A 20 -18.96 -3.25 -5.89
N PRO A 21 -20.23 -3.65 -5.73
CA PRO A 21 -21.27 -2.81 -5.12
C PRO A 21 -21.00 -2.41 -3.66
N ASP A 22 -20.21 -3.18 -2.94
CA ASP A 22 -19.87 -3.01 -1.52
C ASP A 22 -18.73 -2.00 -1.26
N GLY A 23 -18.17 -1.39 -2.30
CA GLY A 23 -17.02 -0.49 -2.19
C GLY A 23 -15.71 -1.20 -1.79
N HIS A 24 -15.74 -2.53 -1.67
CA HIS A 24 -14.65 -3.36 -1.24
C HIS A 24 -14.41 -4.48 -2.27
N GLY A 25 -13.91 -4.10 -3.45
CA GLY A 25 -13.52 -5.09 -4.46
C GLY A 25 -12.81 -4.53 -5.67
N HIS A 26 -11.70 -5.20 -6.02
CA HIS A 26 -10.65 -4.86 -6.99
C HIS A 26 -10.03 -3.48 -6.77
N SER A 27 -8.75 -3.45 -6.41
CA SER A 27 -7.95 -2.25 -6.59
C SER A 27 -7.35 -2.32 -7.99
N GLY A 28 -7.44 -1.23 -8.73
CA GLY A 28 -6.72 -1.10 -9.99
C GLY A 28 -5.21 -0.99 -9.74
N LYS A 29 -4.47 -0.60 -10.79
CA LYS A 29 -3.00 -0.47 -10.75
C LYS A 29 -2.50 0.38 -9.57
N ALA A 30 -3.23 1.42 -9.19
CA ALA A 30 -2.82 2.36 -8.15
C ALA A 30 -2.84 1.78 -6.73
N GLN A 31 -3.65 0.74 -6.50
CA GLN A 31 -3.78 0.05 -5.20
C GLN A 31 -4.19 0.95 -4.02
N CYS A 32 -4.52 2.23 -4.22
CA CYS A 32 -4.85 3.14 -3.12
C CYS A 32 -6.01 2.64 -2.25
N PRO A 33 -7.12 2.08 -2.80
CA PRO A 33 -8.23 1.55 -1.99
C PRO A 33 -7.87 0.32 -1.15
N VAL A 34 -6.68 -0.25 -1.34
CA VAL A 34 -6.17 -1.28 -0.43
C VAL A 34 -5.90 -0.64 0.93
N CYS A 35 -5.33 0.55 1.01
CA CYS A 35 -4.96 1.15 2.30
C CYS A 35 -5.88 2.29 2.72
N HIS A 36 -6.38 3.06 1.76
CA HIS A 36 -7.12 4.29 1.97
C HIS A 36 -8.62 4.10 1.85
N ALA A 37 -9.36 4.81 2.70
CA ALA A 37 -10.78 5.02 2.54
C ALA A 37 -11.07 6.18 1.57
N PHE A 38 -12.13 6.05 0.79
CA PHE A 38 -12.59 7.07 -0.15
C PHE A 38 -14.03 7.52 0.11
N GLN A 39 -14.72 6.95 1.10
CA GLN A 39 -16.11 7.32 1.41
C GLN A 39 -16.24 7.96 2.80
N PRO A 40 -17.25 8.81 3.02
CA PRO A 40 -17.54 9.33 4.34
C PRO A 40 -17.87 8.19 5.31
N GLY A 41 -17.23 8.18 6.47
CA GLY A 41 -17.46 7.17 7.51
C GLY A 41 -16.87 5.78 7.22
N GLN A 42 -16.20 5.58 6.07
CA GLN A 42 -15.52 4.32 5.79
C GLN A 42 -14.34 4.12 6.77
N PRO A 43 -14.23 2.95 7.43
CA PRO A 43 -13.17 2.71 8.41
C PRO A 43 -11.77 2.81 7.80
N THR A 44 -10.86 3.45 8.53
CA THR A 44 -9.44 3.53 8.19
C THR A 44 -8.60 2.85 9.26
N LYS A 45 -7.88 1.78 8.88
CA LYS A 45 -6.91 1.13 9.77
C LYS A 45 -5.51 0.97 9.17
N ARG A 46 -5.35 1.19 7.86
CA ARG A 46 -4.07 1.03 7.12
C ARG A 46 -3.42 2.35 6.71
N ALA A 47 -4.23 3.32 6.30
CA ALA A 47 -3.77 4.66 5.95
C ALA A 47 -4.88 5.70 6.22
N PRO A 48 -4.54 7.01 6.28
CA PRO A 48 -5.53 8.07 6.46
C PRO A 48 -6.64 8.00 5.41
N SER A 49 -7.84 8.46 5.77
CA SER A 49 -8.92 8.59 4.77
C SER A 49 -8.51 9.61 3.72
N LEU A 50 -8.83 9.36 2.45
CA LEU A 50 -8.66 10.31 1.35
C LEU A 50 -9.96 11.07 1.02
N TRP A 51 -11.07 10.75 1.69
CA TRP A 51 -12.32 11.51 1.53
C TRP A 51 -12.14 12.98 1.94
N GLY A 52 -12.50 13.90 1.06
CA GLY A 52 -12.40 15.34 1.29
C GLY A 52 -10.97 15.83 1.42
N ILE A 53 -9.98 15.08 0.91
CA ILE A 53 -8.56 15.46 1.01
C ILE A 53 -8.27 16.79 0.32
N THR A 54 -8.99 17.13 -0.75
CA THR A 54 -8.80 18.39 -1.47
C THR A 54 -9.25 19.63 -0.68
N ALA A 55 -10.07 19.44 0.36
CA ALA A 55 -10.46 20.50 1.28
C ALA A 55 -9.48 20.66 2.47
N ARG A 56 -8.56 19.70 2.68
CA ARG A 56 -7.59 19.75 3.77
C ARG A 56 -6.49 20.74 3.41
N LYS A 57 -6.68 21.99 3.80
CA LYS A 57 -5.70 23.06 3.58
C LYS A 57 -4.53 22.87 4.55
N ARG A 58 -3.31 22.84 4.01
CA ARG A 58 -2.10 23.10 4.79
C ARG A 58 -1.70 24.56 4.60
N THR A 59 -1.15 25.15 5.66
CA THR A 59 -0.46 26.45 5.78
C THR A 59 -0.05 27.15 4.48
N LYS A 60 0.73 26.37 3.72
CA LYS A 60 1.66 26.85 2.69
C LYS A 60 1.62 25.97 1.43
N GLN A 61 0.60 25.15 1.27
CA GLN A 61 0.45 24.27 0.11
C GLN A 61 -0.99 24.30 -0.38
N THR A 62 -1.13 24.35 -1.69
CA THR A 62 -2.36 23.98 -2.39
C THR A 62 -2.64 22.48 -2.19
N ALA A 63 -3.88 22.06 -2.40
CA ALA A 63 -4.24 20.65 -2.30
C ALA A 63 -3.46 19.78 -3.32
N ILE A 64 -3.12 20.32 -4.50
CA ILE A 64 -2.35 19.56 -5.50
C ILE A 64 -0.88 19.41 -5.12
N GLU A 65 -0.26 20.45 -4.54
CA GLU A 65 1.10 20.34 -4.00
C GLU A 65 1.14 19.33 -2.85
N TYR A 66 0.11 19.30 -2.00
CA TYR A 66 0.00 18.33 -0.92
C TYR A 66 -0.15 16.88 -1.43
N LEU A 67 -1.00 16.65 -2.44
CA LEU A 67 -1.15 15.33 -3.07
C LEU A 67 0.16 14.89 -3.74
N ALA A 68 0.81 15.77 -4.52
CA ALA A 68 2.07 15.47 -5.18
C ALA A 68 3.18 15.15 -4.16
N GLU A 69 3.34 15.94 -3.10
CA GLU A 69 4.30 15.68 -2.01
C GLU A 69 4.01 14.31 -1.36
N SER A 70 2.75 14.00 -1.09
CA SER A 70 2.34 12.73 -0.47
C SER A 70 2.66 11.52 -1.36
N HIS A 71 2.49 11.65 -2.68
CA HIS A 71 2.82 10.59 -3.64
C HIS A 71 4.33 10.40 -3.82
N VAL A 72 5.09 11.49 -3.88
CA VAL A 72 6.52 11.48 -4.16
C VAL A 72 7.36 11.20 -2.92
N CYS A 73 6.96 11.73 -1.77
CA CYS A 73 7.66 11.63 -0.51
C CYS A 73 6.68 11.49 0.67
N PRO A 74 6.07 10.31 0.85
CA PRO A 74 5.09 10.08 1.92
C PRO A 74 5.67 10.23 3.33
N SER A 75 6.99 10.19 3.50
CA SER A 75 7.67 10.48 4.78
C SER A 75 8.07 11.96 4.94
N CYS A 76 7.97 12.79 3.90
CA CYS A 76 8.19 14.24 4.04
C CYS A 76 7.09 14.89 4.88
N TYR A 77 5.88 14.31 4.85
CA TYR A 77 4.82 14.63 5.78
C TYR A 77 4.03 13.38 6.15
N VAL A 78 4.05 13.04 7.44
CA VAL A 78 3.29 11.92 7.98
C VAL A 78 2.10 12.46 8.76
N VAL A 79 0.89 12.08 8.34
CA VAL A 79 -0.33 12.47 9.05
C VAL A 79 -0.28 11.95 10.48
N ALA A 80 -0.61 12.80 11.45
CA ALA A 80 -0.61 12.42 12.87
C ALA A 80 -1.42 11.14 13.11
N GLY A 81 -0.84 10.21 13.87
CA GLY A 81 -1.42 8.88 14.13
C GLY A 81 -1.14 7.81 13.06
N TRP A 82 -0.51 8.16 11.93
CA TRP A 82 -0.24 7.23 10.83
C TRP A 82 1.25 6.92 10.60
N ALA A 83 2.11 7.39 11.50
CA ALA A 83 3.53 7.07 11.46
C ALA A 83 3.81 5.62 11.86
N LEU A 84 4.85 5.05 11.28
CA LEU A 84 5.29 3.70 11.59
C LEU A 84 5.72 3.58 13.06
N PRO A 85 5.36 2.51 13.78
CA PRO A 85 5.71 2.36 15.19
C PRO A 85 7.22 2.43 15.44
N GLY A 86 7.63 3.33 16.34
CA GLY A 86 9.05 3.56 16.66
C GLY A 86 9.80 4.47 15.70
N SER A 87 9.13 4.99 14.65
CA SER A 87 9.71 6.01 13.75
C SER A 87 9.68 7.42 14.32
N HIS A 88 9.12 7.64 15.51
CA HIS A 88 8.95 8.97 16.11
C HIS A 88 8.21 9.99 15.23
N GLY A 89 7.28 9.53 14.39
CA GLY A 89 6.53 10.41 13.48
C GLY A 89 7.20 10.62 12.11
N CYS A 90 8.36 10.01 11.87
CA CYS A 90 9.20 10.34 10.71
C CYS A 90 8.95 9.49 9.47
N GLU A 91 8.35 8.30 9.62
CA GLU A 91 8.26 7.35 8.51
C GLU A 91 6.81 6.94 8.24
N SER A 92 6.42 7.00 6.97
CA SER A 92 5.11 6.56 6.47
C SER A 92 5.18 5.16 5.89
N SER A 93 4.11 4.38 6.07
CA SER A 93 3.93 3.07 5.42
C SER A 93 3.57 3.17 3.94
N MET A 94 3.11 4.36 3.51
CA MET A 94 2.73 4.60 2.12
C MET A 94 3.97 4.48 1.21
N PRO A 95 3.90 3.70 0.13
CA PRO A 95 5.00 3.62 -0.83
C PRO A 95 5.06 4.88 -1.70
N ARG A 96 6.23 5.15 -2.27
CA ARG A 96 6.40 6.12 -3.35
C ARG A 96 5.73 5.55 -4.60
N VAL A 97 4.54 6.05 -4.94
CA VAL A 97 3.61 5.37 -5.87
C VAL A 97 4.07 5.42 -7.33
N HIS A 98 4.95 6.37 -7.68
CA HIS A 98 5.57 6.51 -9.01
C HIS A 98 6.74 5.55 -9.24
N LEU A 99 7.19 4.83 -8.21
CA LEU A 99 8.26 3.85 -8.29
C LEU A 99 7.73 2.42 -8.16
N PRO A 100 8.54 1.40 -8.52
CA PRO A 100 8.21 0.03 -8.20
C PRO A 100 7.88 -0.12 -6.71
N PRO A 101 6.81 -0.85 -6.40
CA PRO A 101 6.13 -1.80 -7.28
C PRO A 101 4.82 -1.32 -7.92
N ILE A 102 4.27 -0.16 -7.51
CA ILE A 102 3.00 0.37 -8.04
C ILE A 102 3.25 0.98 -9.42
N ASN A 103 4.37 1.70 -9.56
CA ASN A 103 4.91 2.14 -10.83
C ASN A 103 3.88 2.94 -11.65
N LEU A 104 3.33 4.00 -11.06
CA LEU A 104 2.43 4.92 -11.77
C LEU A 104 3.22 5.82 -12.71
N THR A 105 2.67 6.05 -13.91
CA THR A 105 3.19 7.07 -14.84
C THR A 105 2.64 8.44 -14.51
N MET A 106 3.22 9.49 -15.10
CA MET A 106 2.73 10.85 -14.91
C MET A 106 1.28 11.03 -15.39
N GLU A 107 0.90 10.40 -16.50
CA GLU A 107 -0.50 10.44 -16.99
C GLU A 107 -1.47 9.75 -16.01
N GLU A 108 -1.02 8.68 -15.36
CA GLU A 108 -1.84 7.97 -14.37
C GLU A 108 -1.97 8.76 -13.07
N LEU A 109 -0.91 9.42 -12.62
CA LEU A 109 -0.96 10.35 -11.48
C LEU A 109 -1.92 11.51 -11.77
N ILE A 110 -1.84 12.12 -12.96
CA ILE A 110 -2.77 13.16 -13.40
C ILE A 110 -4.22 12.66 -13.37
N ALA A 111 -4.49 11.45 -13.86
CA ALA A 111 -5.84 10.88 -13.86
C ALA A 111 -6.36 10.61 -12.44
N ILE A 112 -5.53 10.05 -11.56
CA ILE A 112 -5.87 9.78 -10.16
C ILE A 112 -6.15 11.09 -9.41
N ASP A 113 -5.28 12.08 -9.50
CA ASP A 113 -5.48 13.38 -8.85
C ASP A 113 -6.72 14.08 -9.38
N THR A 114 -6.93 14.07 -10.70
CA THR A 114 -8.15 14.62 -11.32
C THR A 114 -9.40 13.95 -10.77
N TRP A 115 -9.40 12.62 -10.64
CA TRP A 115 -10.51 11.88 -10.06
C TRP A 115 -10.75 12.24 -8.59
N ILE A 116 -9.69 12.36 -7.78
CA ILE A 116 -9.80 12.73 -6.35
C ILE A 116 -10.49 14.09 -6.19
N TYR A 117 -10.12 15.08 -6.99
CA TYR A 117 -10.78 16.40 -6.98
C TYR A 117 -12.27 16.31 -7.30
N VAL A 118 -12.61 15.63 -8.40
CA VAL A 118 -14.01 15.50 -8.83
C VAL A 118 -14.84 14.71 -7.80
N HIS A 119 -14.26 13.65 -7.24
CA HIS A 119 -14.87 12.82 -6.21
C HIS A 119 -15.16 13.61 -4.92
N ASP A 120 -14.26 14.52 -4.54
CA ASP A 120 -14.45 15.44 -3.42
C ASP A 120 -15.42 16.61 -3.73
N GLY A 121 -15.93 16.70 -4.97
CA GLY A 121 -16.81 17.79 -5.41
C GLY A 121 -16.08 19.10 -5.74
N SER A 122 -14.75 19.05 -5.89
CA SER A 122 -13.90 20.20 -6.24
C SER A 122 -13.58 20.23 -7.74
N PRO A 123 -13.47 21.42 -8.37
CA PRO A 123 -12.97 21.52 -9.73
C PRO A 123 -11.48 21.11 -9.77
N PRO A 124 -11.08 20.15 -10.62
CA PRO A 124 -9.67 19.75 -10.71
C PRO A 124 -8.81 20.86 -11.34
N PRO A 125 -7.55 21.01 -10.91
CA PRO A 125 -6.57 21.82 -11.64
C PRO A 125 -6.36 21.28 -13.06
N SER A 126 -5.76 22.11 -13.93
CA SER A 126 -5.42 21.64 -15.27
C SER A 126 -4.39 20.49 -15.22
N PRO A 127 -4.38 19.56 -16.19
CA PRO A 127 -3.36 18.52 -16.28
C PRO A 127 -1.92 19.06 -16.24
N GLN A 128 -1.69 20.24 -16.80
CA GLN A 128 -0.38 20.89 -16.76
C GLN A 128 -0.03 21.34 -15.34
N THR A 129 -0.97 21.95 -14.62
CA THR A 129 -0.77 22.36 -13.23
C THR A 129 -0.47 21.18 -12.31
N ILE A 130 -1.16 20.05 -12.51
CA ILE A 130 -0.88 18.80 -11.79
C ILE A 130 0.54 18.34 -12.12
N ARG A 131 0.89 18.23 -13.40
CA ARG A 131 2.23 17.83 -13.87
C ARG A 131 3.35 18.69 -13.28
N ASP A 132 3.18 20.01 -13.29
CA ASP A 132 4.18 20.96 -12.79
C ASP A 132 4.40 20.77 -11.28
N SER A 133 3.35 20.44 -10.53
CA SER A 133 3.44 20.16 -9.09
C SER A 133 4.36 18.96 -8.79
N TYR A 134 4.31 17.91 -9.60
CA TYR A 134 5.24 16.78 -9.50
C TYR A 134 6.65 17.13 -9.98
N HIS A 135 6.77 17.87 -11.08
CA HIS A 135 8.07 18.27 -11.63
C HIS A 135 8.92 19.05 -10.62
N ASN A 136 8.27 19.88 -9.80
CA ASN A 136 8.95 20.71 -8.81
C ASN A 136 9.58 19.93 -7.64
N ILE A 137 9.18 18.67 -7.43
CA ILE A 137 9.61 17.86 -6.28
C ILE A 137 10.37 16.60 -6.66
N LEU A 138 10.17 16.09 -7.87
CA LEU A 138 10.88 14.90 -8.38
C LEU A 138 12.33 15.24 -8.72
N SER A 139 13.24 14.28 -8.52
CA SER A 139 14.59 14.40 -9.08
C SER A 139 14.55 14.30 -10.60
N GLN A 140 15.60 14.77 -11.28
CA GLN A 140 15.71 14.67 -12.75
C GLN A 140 15.60 13.22 -13.24
N GLU A 141 16.18 12.27 -12.52
CA GLU A 141 16.13 10.84 -12.86
C GLU A 141 14.72 10.27 -12.70
N GLU A 142 14.04 10.62 -11.61
CA GLU A 142 12.68 10.18 -11.35
C GLU A 142 11.68 10.82 -12.31
N TRP A 143 11.91 12.06 -12.70
CA TRP A 143 11.15 12.74 -13.74
C TRP A 143 11.24 11.97 -15.06
N ILE A 144 12.46 11.66 -15.51
CA ILE A 144 12.68 10.85 -16.72
C ILE A 144 11.99 9.49 -16.60
N TYR A 145 12.01 8.87 -15.42
CA TYR A 145 11.37 7.59 -15.18
C TYR A 145 9.83 7.67 -15.27
N VAL A 146 9.22 8.66 -14.62
CA VAL A 146 7.75 8.77 -14.50
C VAL A 146 7.07 9.26 -15.79
N THR A 147 7.79 10.01 -16.64
CA THR A 147 7.26 10.54 -17.90
C THR A 147 7.52 9.65 -19.11
N ARG A 148 8.13 8.48 -18.94
CA ARG A 148 8.33 7.53 -20.04
C ARG A 148 7.00 6.95 -20.52
N GLU A 149 6.84 6.85 -21.85
CA GLU A 149 5.66 6.23 -22.47
C GLU A 149 5.41 4.80 -21.99
N THR A 150 6.50 4.05 -21.77
CA THR A 150 6.46 2.73 -21.16
C THR A 150 7.47 2.65 -20.03
N GLN A 151 6.98 2.42 -18.81
CA GLN A 151 7.86 2.04 -17.71
C GLN A 151 8.17 0.55 -17.84
N PRO A 152 9.44 0.13 -17.73
CA PRO A 152 9.78 -1.28 -17.84
C PRO A 152 9.02 -2.07 -16.77
N LEU A 153 8.33 -3.14 -17.18
CA LEU A 153 7.98 -4.21 -16.26
C LEU A 153 9.31 -4.73 -15.72
N ASP A 154 9.53 -4.58 -14.43
CA ASP A 154 10.72 -5.14 -13.80
C ASP A 154 10.61 -6.68 -13.80
N LYS A 155 11.11 -7.32 -14.87
CA LYS A 155 11.21 -8.78 -14.95
C LYS A 155 12.32 -9.33 -14.04
N SER A 156 13.17 -8.46 -13.49
CA SER A 156 14.17 -8.79 -12.47
C SER A 156 13.66 -8.60 -11.05
N THR A 157 12.35 -8.31 -10.87
CA THR A 157 11.73 -8.08 -9.56
C THR A 157 12.12 -9.19 -8.61
N SER A 158 12.91 -8.83 -7.60
CA SER A 158 13.29 -9.76 -6.55
C SER A 158 12.02 -10.26 -5.85
N VAL A 159 12.05 -11.46 -5.26
CA VAL A 159 10.86 -11.98 -4.56
C VAL A 159 10.42 -11.02 -3.43
N LYS A 160 11.36 -10.29 -2.83
CA LYS A 160 11.09 -9.23 -1.85
C LYS A 160 10.19 -8.11 -2.41
N GLN A 161 10.41 -7.71 -3.66
CA GLN A 161 9.62 -6.69 -4.35
C GLN A 161 8.22 -7.20 -4.73
N LEU A 162 8.00 -8.52 -4.84
CA LEU A 162 6.66 -9.08 -5.01
C LEU A 162 5.76 -8.82 -3.80
N PHE A 163 6.29 -8.90 -2.58
CA PHE A 163 5.52 -8.58 -1.37
C PHE A 163 5.16 -7.10 -1.26
N LEU A 164 5.96 -6.22 -1.85
CA LEU A 164 5.58 -4.81 -1.99
C LEU A 164 4.48 -4.67 -3.05
N ARG A 165 4.65 -5.33 -4.21
CA ARG A 165 3.71 -5.28 -5.34
C ARG A 165 2.32 -5.73 -4.98
N HIS A 166 2.22 -6.77 -4.16
CA HIS A 166 0.95 -7.33 -3.73
C HIS A 166 0.49 -6.73 -2.39
N ALA A 167 1.07 -5.60 -1.97
CA ALA A 167 0.77 -4.84 -0.77
C ALA A 167 0.90 -5.62 0.56
N CYS A 168 1.51 -6.82 0.57
CA CYS A 168 1.69 -7.64 1.75
C CYS A 168 2.46 -6.91 2.86
N ALA A 169 3.49 -6.14 2.49
CA ALA A 169 4.32 -5.40 3.45
C ALA A 169 3.59 -4.23 4.14
N GLY A 170 2.42 -3.82 3.63
CA GLY A 170 1.59 -2.80 4.29
C GLY A 170 0.96 -3.32 5.59
N CYS A 171 0.68 -4.62 5.67
CA CYS A 171 0.09 -5.25 6.85
C CYS A 171 1.09 -6.12 7.60
N HIS A 172 1.99 -6.81 6.91
CA HIS A 172 2.85 -7.83 7.48
C HIS A 172 4.31 -7.42 7.56
N ARG A 173 5.00 -7.94 8.58
CA ARG A 173 6.47 -8.04 8.55
C ARG A 173 6.89 -9.18 7.63
N ILE A 174 7.81 -8.90 6.72
CA ILE A 174 8.34 -9.88 5.77
C ILE A 174 9.82 -10.17 6.10
N PRO A 175 10.21 -11.44 6.29
CA PRO A 175 11.60 -11.84 6.41
C PRO A 175 12.53 -11.21 5.38
N GLY A 176 13.64 -10.61 5.83
CA GLY A 176 14.67 -10.02 4.97
C GLY A 176 14.24 -8.77 4.20
N LEU A 177 13.04 -8.24 4.40
CA LEU A 177 12.60 -6.96 3.83
C LEU A 177 12.81 -5.85 4.87
N GLU A 178 13.81 -5.01 4.64
CA GLU A 178 14.12 -3.85 5.50
C GLU A 178 13.12 -2.72 5.24
N ARG A 179 11.90 -2.89 5.74
CA ARG A 179 10.90 -1.84 5.88
C ARG A 179 10.31 -1.87 7.30
N PRO A 180 9.89 -0.74 7.85
CA PRO A 180 9.22 -0.75 9.14
C PRO A 180 7.90 -1.49 8.96
N ALA A 181 7.78 -2.59 9.70
CA ALA A 181 6.76 -3.59 9.51
C ALA A 181 5.34 -3.02 9.57
N GLY A 182 4.45 -3.50 8.69
CA GLY A 182 3.03 -3.52 9.04
C GLY A 182 2.84 -4.31 10.34
N THR A 183 2.04 -3.79 11.25
CA THR A 183 1.70 -4.44 12.55
C THR A 183 0.25 -4.92 12.60
N LEU A 184 -0.48 -4.76 11.49
CA LEU A 184 -1.89 -5.15 11.39
C LEU A 184 -2.04 -6.65 11.12
N GLY A 185 -1.11 -7.24 10.37
CA GLY A 185 -1.05 -8.67 10.11
C GLY A 185 0.09 -9.35 10.87
N PRO A 186 -0.02 -10.67 11.12
CA PRO A 186 1.05 -11.43 11.77
C PRO A 186 2.34 -11.38 10.95
N PRO A 187 3.52 -11.50 11.59
CA PRO A 187 4.77 -11.64 10.84
C PRO A 187 4.71 -12.89 9.95
N LEU A 188 5.21 -12.79 8.71
CA LEU A 188 5.25 -13.93 7.78
C LEU A 188 6.47 -14.84 8.04
N ASP A 189 6.74 -15.13 9.31
CA ASP A 189 7.76 -16.09 9.74
C ASP A 189 7.22 -17.53 9.62
N MET A 190 6.93 -17.93 8.37
CA MET A 190 6.04 -19.07 8.10
C MET A 190 6.59 -20.40 8.61
N ILE A 191 7.91 -20.60 8.62
CA ILE A 191 8.53 -21.81 9.20
C ILE A 191 8.17 -21.96 10.68
N ARG A 192 8.25 -20.85 11.45
CA ARG A 192 7.94 -20.83 12.88
C ARG A 192 6.43 -20.97 13.12
N ASN A 193 5.63 -20.22 12.36
CA ASN A 193 4.21 -20.08 12.65
C ASN A 193 3.42 -21.31 12.18
N THR A 194 3.70 -21.86 11.00
CA THR A 194 2.80 -22.83 10.35
C THR A 194 2.47 -24.04 11.23
N PHE A 195 3.48 -24.71 11.78
CA PHE A 195 3.24 -25.95 12.51
C PHE A 195 2.49 -25.75 13.82
N GLU A 196 2.58 -24.58 14.42
CA GLU A 196 1.75 -24.23 15.59
C GLU A 196 0.32 -23.89 15.15
N ARG A 197 0.15 -23.12 14.08
CA ARG A 197 -1.18 -22.76 13.54
C ARG A 197 -1.98 -23.98 13.08
N LEU A 198 -1.34 -24.97 12.45
CA LEU A 198 -1.99 -26.21 12.02
C LEU A 198 -2.50 -27.09 13.18
N LYS A 199 -2.01 -26.88 14.40
CA LYS A 199 -2.47 -27.61 15.60
C LYS A 199 -3.61 -26.89 16.32
N GLU A 200 -3.89 -25.63 15.98
CA GLU A 200 -4.90 -24.84 16.68
C GLU A 200 -6.32 -25.36 16.38
N HIS A 201 -7.14 -25.50 17.42
CA HIS A 201 -8.54 -25.93 17.28
C HIS A 201 -9.39 -25.01 16.39
N GLY A 202 -8.98 -23.74 16.24
CA GLY A 202 -9.68 -22.75 15.41
C GLY A 202 -9.29 -22.78 13.93
N TYR A 203 -8.36 -23.64 13.51
CA TYR A 203 -7.93 -23.74 12.12
C TYR A 203 -9.00 -24.42 11.25
N GLN A 204 -9.52 -23.69 10.26
CA GLN A 204 -10.60 -24.16 9.36
C GLN A 204 -10.09 -24.44 7.92
N GLY A 205 -8.78 -24.37 7.71
CA GLY A 205 -8.14 -24.67 6.43
C GLY A 205 -7.93 -26.16 6.21
N HIS A 206 -7.45 -26.51 5.01
CA HIS A 206 -7.16 -27.90 4.63
C HIS A 206 -5.67 -28.18 4.49
N ALA A 207 -4.81 -27.16 4.62
CA ALA A 207 -3.38 -27.40 4.48
C ALA A 207 -2.83 -28.31 5.57
N SER A 208 -1.88 -29.16 5.18
CA SER A 208 -1.19 -30.14 6.05
C SER A 208 0.34 -30.08 5.93
N SER A 209 0.87 -29.09 5.20
CA SER A 209 2.29 -28.87 5.02
C SER A 209 2.62 -27.37 5.01
N LEU A 210 3.90 -27.03 5.19
CA LEU A 210 4.39 -25.64 5.16
C LEU A 210 3.94 -24.90 3.90
N THR A 211 4.28 -25.45 2.72
CA THR A 211 3.93 -24.84 1.43
C THR A 211 2.42 -24.74 1.23
N ALA A 212 1.66 -25.77 1.61
CA ALA A 212 0.20 -25.75 1.48
C ALA A 212 -0.42 -24.67 2.37
N TYR A 213 0.08 -24.52 3.61
CA TYR A 213 -0.45 -23.54 4.56
C TYR A 213 -0.14 -22.11 4.12
N ILE A 214 1.08 -21.85 3.63
CA ILE A 214 1.43 -20.54 3.06
C ILE A 214 0.53 -20.21 1.87
N THR A 215 0.33 -21.17 0.96
CA THR A 215 -0.51 -20.98 -0.22
C THR A 215 -1.96 -20.71 0.16
N GLU A 216 -2.53 -21.51 1.07
CA GLU A 216 -3.89 -21.32 1.59
C GLU A 216 -4.02 -19.99 2.34
N SER A 217 -3.02 -19.60 3.12
CA SER A 217 -3.01 -18.31 3.83
C SER A 217 -2.94 -17.11 2.88
N ILE A 218 -2.43 -17.26 1.64
CA ILE A 218 -2.41 -16.18 0.64
C ILE A 218 -3.71 -16.15 -0.17
N LEU A 219 -4.23 -17.31 -0.58
CA LEU A 219 -5.40 -17.39 -1.47
C LEU A 219 -6.74 -17.50 -0.73
N SER A 220 -6.72 -17.77 0.57
CA SER A 220 -7.89 -18.00 1.40
C SER A 220 -7.67 -17.49 2.83
N HIS A 221 -7.06 -16.31 2.95
CA HIS A 221 -6.70 -15.68 4.23
C HIS A 221 -7.88 -15.45 5.19
N ASP A 222 -9.11 -15.38 4.69
CA ASP A 222 -10.31 -15.22 5.51
C ASP A 222 -10.80 -16.53 6.16
N LYS A 223 -10.32 -17.70 5.70
CA LYS A 223 -10.67 -19.01 6.30
C LYS A 223 -10.09 -19.19 7.70
N TYR A 224 -8.96 -18.56 7.97
CA TYR A 224 -8.31 -18.66 9.26
C TYR A 224 -7.54 -17.39 9.57
N ILE A 225 -7.98 -16.70 10.62
CA ILE A 225 -7.37 -15.48 11.12
C ILE A 225 -6.75 -15.86 12.46
N ALA A 226 -5.43 -15.73 12.54
CA ALA A 226 -4.66 -16.05 13.73
C ALA A 226 -5.25 -15.35 14.97
N PRO A 227 -5.50 -16.05 16.09
CA PRO A 227 -6.22 -15.49 17.24
C PRO A 227 -5.59 -14.22 17.84
N ASP A 228 -4.26 -14.13 17.81
CA ASP A 228 -3.48 -12.96 18.23
C ASP A 228 -3.65 -11.73 17.31
N HIS A 229 -4.33 -11.89 16.18
CA HIS A 229 -4.67 -10.85 15.21
C HIS A 229 -6.18 -10.78 14.91
N ALA A 230 -7.01 -11.47 15.69
CA ALA A 230 -8.47 -11.51 15.50
C ALA A 230 -9.14 -10.12 15.60
N LEU A 231 -8.52 -9.17 16.31
CA LEU A 231 -8.96 -7.76 16.36
C LEU A 231 -8.96 -7.06 14.98
N TYR A 232 -8.27 -7.64 13.99
CA TYR A 232 -8.21 -7.14 12.63
C TYR A 232 -9.01 -8.01 11.65
N ALA A 233 -9.81 -8.96 12.15
CA ALA A 233 -10.53 -9.90 11.31
C ALA A 233 -11.52 -9.22 10.35
N GLU A 234 -12.24 -8.21 10.85
CA GLU A 234 -13.16 -7.37 10.08
C GLU A 234 -12.46 -6.53 8.97
N HIS A 235 -11.12 -6.51 8.96
CA HIS A 235 -10.28 -5.80 7.97
C HIS A 235 -9.42 -6.71 7.13
N THR A 236 -9.57 -8.02 7.32
CA THR A 236 -8.95 -8.98 6.44
C THR A 236 -9.59 -8.80 5.07
N LEU A 237 -8.76 -8.76 4.03
CA LEU A 237 -9.26 -8.66 2.67
C LEU A 237 -10.17 -9.89 2.39
N PRO A 238 -11.19 -9.79 1.52
CA PRO A 238 -11.94 -10.98 1.10
C PRO A 238 -11.01 -11.97 0.39
N SER A 239 -11.16 -13.29 0.58
CA SER A 239 -10.34 -14.32 -0.10
C SER A 239 -10.15 -14.08 -1.60
N SER A 240 -11.20 -13.62 -2.28
CA SER A 240 -11.16 -13.30 -3.71
C SER A 240 -10.27 -12.10 -4.07
N PHE A 241 -9.60 -11.47 -3.11
CA PHE A 241 -8.80 -10.29 -3.36
C PHE A 241 -7.64 -10.61 -4.31
N TYR A 242 -6.98 -11.76 -4.17
CA TYR A 242 -5.77 -12.08 -4.94
C TYR A 242 -6.00 -12.92 -6.20
N ASP A 243 -7.21 -13.45 -6.43
CA ASP A 243 -7.54 -14.38 -7.53
C ASP A 243 -7.03 -13.91 -8.91
N ASP A 244 -7.23 -12.63 -9.21
CA ASP A 244 -6.83 -12.01 -10.48
C ASP A 244 -5.61 -11.08 -10.34
N ARG A 245 -4.98 -11.02 -9.16
CA ARG A 245 -3.90 -10.06 -8.83
C ARG A 245 -2.53 -10.69 -8.65
N ILE A 246 -2.45 -11.93 -8.20
CA ILE A 246 -1.18 -12.64 -8.10
C ILE A 246 -1.12 -13.66 -9.23
N THR A 247 -0.14 -13.51 -10.12
CA THR A 247 0.10 -14.54 -11.14
C THR A 247 0.55 -15.83 -10.48
N GLN A 248 0.30 -16.99 -11.10
CA GLN A 248 0.77 -18.26 -10.57
C GLN A 248 2.29 -18.27 -10.34
N GLU A 249 3.05 -17.62 -11.22
CA GLU A 249 4.50 -17.45 -11.07
C GLU A 249 4.86 -16.63 -9.84
N ASP A 250 4.25 -15.46 -9.64
CA ASP A 250 4.50 -14.60 -8.48
C ASP A 250 4.16 -15.34 -7.18
N LEU A 251 3.02 -16.05 -7.15
CA LEU A 251 2.60 -16.85 -6.00
C LEU A 251 3.64 -17.91 -5.66
N GLN A 252 4.05 -18.71 -6.64
CA GLN A 252 5.05 -19.77 -6.44
C GLN A 252 6.37 -19.21 -5.91
N ARG A 253 6.82 -18.07 -6.45
CA ARG A 253 8.04 -17.40 -6.01
C ARG A 253 7.93 -16.91 -4.57
N MET A 254 6.83 -16.26 -4.20
CA MET A 254 6.57 -15.79 -2.84
C MET A 254 6.46 -16.94 -1.83
N VAL A 255 5.70 -17.99 -2.16
CA VAL A 255 5.54 -19.19 -1.32
C VAL A 255 6.90 -19.85 -1.10
N LYS A 256 7.67 -20.05 -2.18
CA LYS A 256 9.01 -20.63 -2.08
C LYS A 256 9.92 -19.80 -1.18
N TYR A 257 9.87 -18.48 -1.27
CA TYR A 257 10.65 -17.59 -0.41
C TYR A 257 10.24 -17.74 1.05
N LEU A 258 8.95 -17.62 1.39
CA LEU A 258 8.49 -17.73 2.78
C LEU A 258 8.72 -19.10 3.39
N ALA A 259 8.73 -20.16 2.58
CA ALA A 259 9.02 -21.52 3.05
C ALA A 259 10.50 -21.76 3.42
N HIS A 260 11.41 -20.85 3.02
CA HIS A 260 12.85 -20.98 3.25
C HIS A 260 13.48 -19.77 3.94
N ALA A 261 12.71 -18.71 4.16
CA ALA A 261 13.24 -17.50 4.77
C ALA A 261 13.44 -17.69 6.28
N ASP A 262 14.61 -17.28 6.77
CA ASP A 262 14.87 -17.26 8.20
C ASP A 262 13.87 -16.32 8.90
N PRO A 263 13.37 -16.68 10.09
CA PRO A 263 12.47 -15.83 10.86
C PRO A 263 13.08 -14.44 11.04
N THR A 264 12.25 -13.40 10.95
CA THR A 264 12.69 -12.08 11.37
C THR A 264 13.17 -12.16 12.82
N PRO A 265 14.36 -11.62 13.15
CA PRO A 265 14.81 -11.59 14.53
C PRO A 265 13.71 -10.99 15.41
N GLU A 266 13.35 -11.66 16.50
CA GLU A 266 12.59 -11.02 17.57
C GLU A 266 13.35 -9.75 17.92
N ARG A 267 12.64 -8.62 18.04
CA ARG A 267 13.26 -7.31 18.28
C ARG A 267 14.24 -7.45 19.44
N SER A 268 15.54 -7.54 19.14
CA SER A 268 16.54 -7.17 20.11
C SER A 268 16.29 -5.68 20.35
N THR A 269 16.36 -5.26 21.61
CA THR A 269 16.35 -3.86 22.00
C THR A 269 17.60 -3.20 21.40
N HIS A 270 17.61 -2.98 20.09
CA HIS A 270 18.68 -2.24 19.44
C HIS A 270 18.63 -0.82 20.02
N LYS A 271 19.77 -0.42 20.57
CA LYS A 271 20.01 0.85 21.23
C LYS A 271 19.33 1.98 20.46
N ARG A 272 18.57 2.80 21.21
CA ARG A 272 18.12 4.13 20.83
C ARG A 272 19.19 4.81 19.99
N ALA A 273 18.94 5.01 18.69
CA ALA A 273 19.60 6.07 17.96
C ALA A 273 19.07 7.38 18.55
N GLU A 274 19.97 8.30 18.89
CA GLU A 274 19.62 9.61 19.42
C GLU A 274 18.83 10.41 18.37
N ALA A 275 17.79 11.08 18.85
CA ALA A 275 16.76 11.71 18.05
C ALA A 275 17.30 12.87 17.19
N GLY A 276 17.20 12.74 15.87
CA GLY A 276 17.04 13.88 14.99
C GLY A 276 15.59 14.34 15.04
N ASN A 277 15.36 15.62 15.33
CA ASN A 277 14.03 16.20 15.47
C ASN A 277 13.34 16.23 14.10
N CYS A 278 12.63 15.16 13.74
CA CYS A 278 11.72 15.18 12.60
C CYS A 278 10.72 16.28 12.85
N HIS A 279 10.55 17.14 11.85
CA HIS A 279 9.61 18.24 11.96
C HIS A 279 8.20 17.66 12.05
N LEU A 280 7.75 17.38 13.27
CA LEU A 280 6.34 17.32 13.63
C LEU A 280 5.81 18.71 13.27
N THR A 281 5.42 18.89 12.01
CA THR A 281 4.71 20.07 11.59
C THR A 281 3.29 19.90 12.08
N GLU A 282 3.08 20.20 13.37
CA GLU A 282 1.78 20.69 13.83
C GLU A 282 1.38 21.78 12.85
N ASP A 283 0.25 21.57 12.15
CA ASP A 283 -0.41 22.48 11.21
C ASP A 283 0.45 23.68 10.76
N ARG A 284 1.48 23.29 10.01
CA ARG A 284 2.27 24.01 9.00
C ARG A 284 1.49 24.90 8.08
#